data_AF-A0A7Y0Z2I5-F1
#
_entry.id   AF-A0A7Y0Z2I5-F1
#
_cell.length_a   1.000
_cell.length_b   1.000
_cell.length_c   1.000
_cell.angle_alpha   90.00
_cell.angle_beta   90.00
_cell.angle_gamma   90.00
#
_symmetry.space_group_name_H-M   'P 1'
#
loop_
_entity.id
_entity.type
_entity.pdbx_description
1 polymer ?
#
loop_
_entity_poly.entity_id
_entity_poly.type
_entity_poly.pdbx_seq_one_letter_code
_entity_poly.pdbx_strand_id
1 'polypeptide(L)'
;MDPPPFRKAFRRIGVSKDDYSVTKWGKDKYGKTFPTEWRVQKGPNRGTEVNIDDPTLVSSKKGPQSPHIGYQTAGKRAGGGAVRGHILLELLPVSRSRIGEP
;
A
#
# COMPACT_ATOMS: atom_id res chain seq x y z
N MET A 1 -6.38 -14.56 -5.92
CA MET A 1 -6.58 -13.44 -6.86
C MET A 1 -6.41 -12.15 -6.07
N ASP A 2 -5.56 -11.22 -6.50
CA ASP A 2 -5.47 -9.90 -5.85
C ASP A 2 -6.71 -9.06 -6.19
N PRO A 3 -7.16 -8.16 -5.29
CA PRO A 3 -8.31 -7.32 -5.58
C PRO A 3 -8.04 -6.40 -6.79
N PRO A 4 -9.04 -6.15 -7.65
CA PRO A 4 -8.91 -5.35 -8.88
C PRO A 4 -8.16 -4.00 -8.75
N PRO A 5 -8.36 -3.20 -7.69
CA PRO A 5 -7.66 -1.93 -7.54
C PRO A 5 -6.16 -2.09 -7.27
N PHE A 6 -5.73 -3.24 -6.75
CA PHE A 6 -4.32 -3.57 -6.49
C PHE A 6 -3.53 -3.69 -7.80
N ARG A 7 -4.14 -4.31 -8.82
CA ARG A 7 -3.57 -4.40 -10.16
C ARG A 7 -3.40 -3.03 -10.83
N LYS A 8 -4.25 -2.05 -10.49
CA LYS A 8 -4.15 -0.68 -11.02
C LYS A 8 -2.95 0.08 -10.43
N ALA A 9 -2.61 -0.15 -9.17
CA ALA A 9 -1.43 0.44 -8.55
C ALA A 9 -0.14 -0.05 -9.23
N PHE A 10 0.03 -1.36 -9.41
CA PHE A 10 1.20 -1.92 -10.09
C PHE A 10 1.36 -1.41 -11.52
N ARG A 11 0.26 -1.32 -12.29
CA ARG A 11 0.30 -0.74 -13.65
C ARG A 11 0.78 0.71 -13.67
N ARG A 12 0.39 1.53 -12.69
CA ARG A 12 0.81 2.94 -12.62
C ARG A 12 2.30 3.09 -12.29
N ILE A 13 2.84 2.14 -11.55
CA ILE A 13 4.25 2.13 -11.13
C ILE A 13 5.15 1.57 -12.24
N GLY A 14 4.64 0.65 -13.06
CA GLY A 14 5.40 0.04 -14.16
C GLY A 14 6.44 -1.00 -13.73
N VAL A 15 6.45 -1.40 -12.45
CA VAL A 15 7.32 -2.44 -11.92
C VAL A 15 6.55 -3.75 -11.82
N SER A 16 7.17 -4.86 -12.23
CA SER A 16 6.55 -6.19 -12.18
C SER A 16 6.16 -6.54 -10.75
N LYS A 17 4.99 -7.16 -10.56
CA LYS A 17 4.56 -7.63 -9.24
C LYS A 17 5.55 -8.64 -8.65
N ASP A 18 6.21 -9.42 -9.50
CA ASP A 18 7.17 -10.46 -9.08
C ASP A 18 8.44 -9.87 -8.43
N ASP A 19 8.72 -8.58 -8.63
CA ASP A 19 9.84 -7.87 -7.99
C ASP A 19 9.53 -7.49 -6.53
N TYR A 20 8.28 -7.61 -6.08
CA TYR A 20 7.85 -7.21 -4.75
C TYR A 20 7.81 -8.38 -3.78
N SER A 21 8.30 -8.12 -2.57
CA SER A 21 8.08 -8.97 -1.41
C SER A 21 7.01 -8.37 -0.51
N VAL A 22 6.18 -9.21 0.12
CA VAL A 22 5.31 -8.76 1.21
C VAL A 22 6.18 -8.33 2.39
N THR A 23 5.99 -7.12 2.90
CA THR A 23 6.73 -6.57 4.05
C THR A 23 5.86 -6.32 5.26
N LYS A 24 4.53 -6.23 5.11
CA LYS A 24 3.59 -6.15 6.23
C LYS A 24 2.35 -6.98 5.99
N TRP A 25 1.81 -7.46 7.10
CA TRP A 25 0.56 -8.19 7.18
C TRP A 25 -0.35 -7.45 8.16
N GLY A 26 -1.60 -7.24 7.76
CA GLY A 26 -2.64 -6.63 8.60
C GLY A 26 -3.76 -7.62 8.84
N LYS A 27 -4.42 -7.52 10.00
CA LYS A 27 -5.67 -8.23 10.26
C LYS A 27 -6.82 -7.40 9.72
N ASP A 28 -7.79 -8.05 9.10
CA ASP A 28 -9.06 -7.42 8.78
C ASP A 28 -9.92 -7.23 10.04
N LYS A 29 -11.05 -6.55 9.89
CA LYS A 29 -12.02 -6.34 10.98
C LYS A 29 -12.61 -7.63 11.57
N TYR A 30 -12.40 -8.78 10.93
CA TYR A 30 -12.84 -10.10 11.38
C TYR A 30 -11.70 -10.93 11.99
N GLY A 31 -10.48 -10.37 12.07
CA GLY A 31 -9.30 -11.01 12.65
C GLY A 31 -8.49 -11.88 11.67
N LYS A 32 -8.86 -11.95 10.39
CA LYS A 32 -8.13 -12.70 9.36
C LYS A 32 -6.95 -11.89 8.83
N THR A 33 -5.80 -12.54 8.68
CA THR A 33 -4.56 -11.88 8.25
C THR A 33 -4.43 -11.82 6.73
N PHE A 34 -4.06 -10.65 6.21
CA PHE A 34 -3.82 -10.40 4.79
C PHE A 34 -2.51 -9.63 4.59
N PRO A 35 -1.83 -9.79 3.44
CA PRO A 35 -0.73 -8.92 3.09
C PRO A 35 -1.26 -7.49 2.86
N THR A 36 -0.55 -6.49 3.38
CA THR A 36 -0.98 -5.08 3.37
C THR A 36 0.10 -4.11 2.92
N GLU A 37 1.35 -4.54 2.85
CA GLU A 37 2.44 -3.76 2.26
C GLU A 37 3.33 -4.69 1.43
N TRP A 38 3.68 -4.22 0.25
CA TRP A 38 4.58 -4.85 -0.68
C TRP A 38 5.68 -3.86 -1.03
N ARG A 39 6.93 -4.30 -0.96
CA ARG A 39 8.08 -3.49 -1.35
C ARG A 39 9.03 -4.26 -2.24
N VAL A 40 9.60 -3.55 -3.20
CA VAL A 40 10.78 -4.02 -3.91
C VAL A 40 11.98 -3.86 -2.98
N GLN A 41 12.62 -4.98 -2.63
CA GLN A 41 13.70 -4.99 -1.64
C GLN A 41 15.09 -4.89 -2.26
N LYS A 42 15.25 -5.21 -3.55
CA LYS A 42 16.53 -5.30 -4.25
C LYS A 42 16.42 -4.74 -5.67
N GLY A 43 17.57 -4.49 -6.30
CA GLY A 43 17.62 -4.01 -7.68
C GLY A 43 17.33 -2.51 -7.84
N PRO A 44 17.22 -2.03 -9.09
CA PRO A 44 17.10 -0.59 -9.40
C PRO A 44 15.79 0.03 -8.89
N ASN A 45 14.74 -0.78 -8.71
CA ASN A 45 13.45 -0.35 -8.20
C ASN A 45 13.34 -0.46 -6.68
N ARG A 46 14.44 -0.70 -5.95
CA ARG A 46 14.43 -0.82 -4.48
C ARG A 46 13.79 0.40 -3.82
N GLY A 47 12.82 0.15 -2.95
CA GLY A 47 12.07 1.19 -2.22
C GLY A 47 10.72 1.54 -2.85
N THR A 48 10.44 1.04 -4.06
CA THR A 48 9.09 1.03 -4.62
C THR A 48 8.15 0.29 -3.69
N GLU A 49 6.97 0.85 -3.44
CA GLU A 49 6.03 0.37 -2.43
C GLU A 49 4.59 0.47 -2.92
N VAL A 50 3.80 -0.54 -2.57
CA VAL A 50 2.34 -0.51 -2.62
C VAL A 50 1.80 -0.92 -1.26
N ASN A 51 0.81 -0.20 -0.74
CA ASN A 51 0.22 -0.49 0.56
C ASN A 51 -1.31 -0.35 0.55
N ILE A 52 -1.94 -0.92 1.56
CA ILE A 52 -3.37 -0.83 1.82
C ILE A 52 -3.57 -0.17 3.18
N ASP A 53 -4.35 0.91 3.19
CA ASP A 53 -4.72 1.65 4.39
C ASP A 53 -6.23 1.90 4.40
N ASP A 54 -6.85 1.66 5.55
CA ASP A 54 -8.22 2.10 5.82
C ASP A 54 -8.24 3.03 7.06
N PRO A 55 -8.29 4.36 6.85
CA PRO A 55 -8.39 5.36 7.90
C PRO A 55 -9.66 5.26 8.77
N THR A 56 -10.70 4.58 8.29
CA THR A 56 -11.93 4.33 9.05
C THR A 56 -11.76 3.22 10.09
N LEU A 57 -10.78 2.34 9.88
CA LEU A 57 -10.43 1.27 10.83
C LEU A 57 -9.27 1.67 11.74
N VAL A 58 -8.30 2.42 11.21
CA VAL A 58 -7.17 2.97 11.98
C VAL A 58 -6.97 4.41 11.57
N SER A 59 -7.31 5.35 12.45
CA SER A 59 -7.23 6.78 12.16
C SER A 59 -5.81 7.19 11.72
N SER A 60 -5.71 8.03 10.70
CA SER A 60 -4.43 8.55 10.23
C SER A 60 -4.46 10.07 10.15
N LYS A 61 -3.49 10.73 10.77
CA LYS A 61 -3.29 12.18 10.66
C LYS A 61 -2.66 12.62 9.34
N LYS A 62 -2.26 11.67 8.47
CA LYS A 62 -1.51 11.93 7.23
C LYS A 62 -2.07 11.09 6.07
N GLY A 63 -2.21 11.71 4.90
CA GLY A 63 -2.71 11.04 3.70
C GLY A 63 -4.25 11.06 3.60
N PRO A 64 -4.83 10.28 2.66
CA PRO A 64 -6.28 10.21 2.48
C PRO A 64 -7.00 9.82 3.76
N GLN A 65 -8.20 10.36 3.97
CA GLN A 65 -9.09 10.02 5.09
C GLN A 65 -10.14 8.97 4.72
N SER A 66 -9.98 8.35 3.55
CA SER A 66 -10.83 7.29 3.02
C SER A 66 -10.01 6.04 2.72
N PRO A 67 -10.65 4.85 2.63
CA PRO A 67 -9.97 3.61 2.27
C PRO A 67 -9.19 3.77 0.96
N HIS A 68 -7.94 3.32 0.91
CA HIS A 68 -7.12 3.53 -0.27
C HIS A 68 -5.97 2.54 -0.42
N ILE A 69 -5.46 2.50 -1.66
CA ILE A 69 -4.17 1.89 -1.98
C ILE A 69 -3.16 3.00 -2.21
N GLY A 70 -2.11 3.08 -1.39
CA GLY A 70 -0.98 3.96 -1.60
C GLY A 70 0.05 3.30 -2.51
N TYR A 71 0.71 4.09 -3.35
CA TYR A 71 1.82 3.64 -4.16
C TYR A 71 2.91 4.69 -4.29
N GLN A 72 4.16 4.24 -4.43
CA GLN A 72 5.30 5.09 -4.76
C GLN A 72 6.39 4.35 -5.55
N THR A 73 7.06 5.03 -6.47
CA THR A 73 8.26 4.54 -7.16
C THR A 73 9.52 4.68 -6.28
N ALA A 74 10.58 3.98 -6.65
CA ALA A 74 11.91 4.16 -6.06
C ALA A 74 12.46 5.59 -6.25
N GLY A 75 13.40 5.99 -5.39
CA GLY A 75 14.08 7.28 -5.44
C GLY A 75 13.84 8.19 -4.23
N LYS A 76 14.63 9.26 -4.11
CA LYS A 76 14.48 10.26 -3.03
C LYS A 76 13.56 11.40 -3.47
N ARG A 77 12.65 11.82 -2.58
CA ARG A 77 11.67 12.91 -2.83
C ARG A 77 12.30 14.23 -3.27
N ALA A 78 13.42 14.61 -2.67
CA ALA A 78 14.08 15.89 -2.95
C ALA A 78 14.74 15.95 -4.34
N GLY A 79 14.93 14.81 -5.01
CA GLY A 79 15.55 14.73 -6.34
C GLY A 79 14.56 14.54 -7.50
N GLY A 80 13.25 14.70 -7.26
CA GLY A 80 12.22 14.64 -8.32
C GLY A 80 11.87 13.25 -8.87
N GLY A 81 12.56 12.18 -8.48
CA GLY A 81 12.38 10.85 -9.08
C GLY A 81 11.27 9.96 -8.49
N ALA A 82 10.77 10.27 -7.28
CA ALA A 82 9.76 9.44 -6.61
C ALA A 82 8.34 9.93 -6.91
N VAL A 83 7.62 9.23 -7.79
CA VAL A 83 6.19 9.43 -8.03
C VAL A 83 5.40 8.75 -6.91
N ARG A 84 4.44 9.45 -6.30
CA ARG A 84 3.54 8.91 -5.29
C ARG A 84 2.08 9.18 -5.68
N GLY A 85 1.19 8.27 -5.32
CA GLY A 85 -0.24 8.53 -5.39
C GLY A 85 -1.05 7.61 -4.48
N HIS A 86 -2.36 7.81 -4.55
CA HIS A 86 -3.33 6.96 -3.88
C HIS A 86 -4.46 6.63 -4.87
N ILE A 87 -5.02 5.42 -4.74
CA ILE A 87 -6.26 5.01 -5.41
C ILE A 87 -7.30 4.92 -4.31
N LEU A 88 -8.27 5.84 -4.32
CA LEU A 88 -9.36 5.85 -3.35
C LEU A 88 -10.33 4.70 -3.63
N LEU A 89 -10.86 4.11 -2.57
CA LEU A 89 -11.76 2.99 -2.58
C LEU A 89 -12.94 3.29 -1.65
N GLU A 90 -14.06 2.62 -1.90
CA GLU A 90 -15.27 2.78 -1.09
C GLU A 90 -15.16 2.05 0.24
N LEU A 91 -14.50 0.88 0.27
CA LEU A 91 -14.32 0.10 1.49
C LEU A 91 -13.13 -0.87 1.38
N LEU A 92 -12.36 -0.99 2.46
CA LEU A 92 -11.36 -2.05 2.64
C LEU A 92 -11.38 -2.53 4.08
N PRO A 93 -11.86 -3.74 4.40
CA PRO A 93 -11.95 -4.19 5.79
C PRO A 93 -10.57 -4.48 6.44
N VAL A 94 -9.45 -4.01 5.88
CA VAL A 94 -8.09 -4.26 6.34
C VAL A 94 -7.23 -2.99 6.24
N SER A 95 -6.34 -2.80 7.20
CA SER A 95 -5.33 -1.74 7.20
C SER A 95 -3.96 -2.34 7.52
N ARG A 96 -2.87 -1.73 7.04
CA ARG A 96 -1.51 -2.18 7.39
C ARG A 96 -1.15 -1.88 8.84
N SER A 97 -1.82 -0.90 9.45
CA SER A 97 -1.73 -0.62 10.87
C SER A 97 -2.67 -1.53 11.65
N ARG A 98 -2.31 -1.85 12.90
CA ARG A 98 -3.09 -2.76 13.72
C ARG A 98 -4.43 -2.12 14.10
N ILE A 99 -5.53 -2.82 13.82
CA ILE A 99 -6.87 -2.43 14.23
C ILE A 99 -6.99 -2.62 15.74
N GLY A 100 -7.49 -1.61 16.47
CA GLY A 100 -7.74 -1.68 17.91
C GLY A 100 -6.54 -1.31 18.80
N GLU A 101 -5.44 -0.79 18.24
CA GLU A 101 -4.40 -0.12 19.03
C GLU A 101 -4.51 1.41 18.88
N PRO A 102 -4.44 2.17 20.00
CA PRO A 102 -4.62 3.63 20.00
C PRO A 102 -3.48 4.41 19.33
#